data_AF-A0A8T4ECN6-F1
#
_entry.id   AF-A0A8T4ECN6-F1
#
_cell.length_a   1.000
_cell.length_b   1.000
_cell.length_c   1.000
_cell.angle_alpha   90.00
_cell.angle_beta   90.00
_cell.angle_gamma   90.00
#
_symmetry.space_group_name_H-M   'P 1'
#
loop_
_entity.id
_entity.type
_entity.pdbx_description
1 polymer ?
#
loop_
_entity_poly.entity_id
_entity_poly.type
_entity_poly.pdbx_seq_one_letter_code
_entity_poly.pdbx_strand_id
1 'polypeptide(L)'
;MKAKKDKEVVLKEGIILTCVSVFGTTVTLNSATLKHIKERHPEVLQLPDLYANIKATIESPDFITAGHTNEIVALKKITGTHKFLAVFYVERSRIKTLFITSKPDSFKRRGTVWPK
;
A
#
# COMPACT_ATOMS: atom_id res chain seq x y z
N MET A 1 -26.84 21.53 16.73
CA MET A 1 -26.00 21.54 17.96
C MET A 1 -25.70 20.11 18.40
N LYS A 2 -24.46 19.86 18.88
CA LYS A 2 -23.79 18.57 19.22
C LYS A 2 -23.29 17.81 17.98
N ALA A 3 -22.08 17.99 17.45
CA ALA A 3 -20.74 18.13 18.02
C ALA A 3 -20.24 16.90 18.81
N LYS A 4 -19.17 16.31 18.25
CA LYS A 4 -18.10 15.50 18.85
C LYS A 4 -18.36 14.01 19.13
N LYS A 5 -17.60 13.17 18.40
CA LYS A 5 -16.47 12.48 19.04
C LYS A 5 -15.39 12.16 18.01
N ASP A 6 -14.48 13.11 17.87
CA ASP A 6 -13.07 12.86 17.58
C ASP A 6 -12.61 11.62 18.35
N LYS A 7 -12.23 10.57 17.62
CA LYS A 7 -11.35 9.52 18.12
C LYS A 7 -9.98 9.72 17.48
N GLU A 8 -9.38 10.85 17.82
CA GLU A 8 -7.95 11.03 17.75
C GLU A 8 -7.35 10.39 19.01
N VAL A 9 -7.02 9.10 18.96
CA VAL A 9 -6.34 8.40 20.07
C VAL A 9 -5.44 7.31 19.49
N VAL A 10 -4.23 7.71 19.07
CA VAL A 10 -2.92 7.41 19.67
C VAL A 10 -1.88 7.68 18.57
N LEU A 11 -1.15 8.79 18.67
CA LEU A 11 0.08 9.02 17.92
C LEU A 11 1.13 7.99 18.40
N LYS A 12 1.11 6.79 17.81
CA LYS A 12 2.21 5.82 17.94
C LYS A 12 3.25 6.14 16.88
N GLU A 13 4.26 6.91 17.30
CA GLU A 13 5.62 6.98 16.75
C GLU A 13 5.77 6.88 15.22
N GLY A 14 5.92 8.03 14.56
CA GLY A 14 6.53 8.11 13.23
C GLY A 14 5.66 7.64 12.07
N ILE A 15 4.36 7.93 12.06
CA ILE A 15 3.53 7.79 10.84
C ILE A 15 4.04 8.78 9.79
N ILE A 16 4.33 8.29 8.59
CA ILE A 16 4.91 9.10 7.49
C ILE A 16 3.95 9.28 6.32
N LEU A 17 2.96 8.40 6.17
CA LEU A 17 1.96 8.48 5.12
C LEU A 17 0.64 7.89 5.62
N THR A 18 -0.46 8.54 5.28
CA THR A 18 -1.82 8.06 5.48
C THR A 18 -2.59 8.25 4.18
N CYS A 19 -3.32 7.23 3.75
CA CYS A 19 -4.11 7.24 2.51
C CYS A 19 -5.38 6.39 2.67
N VAL A 20 -6.32 6.53 1.73
CA VAL A 20 -7.60 5.82 1.75
C VAL A 20 -7.61 4.81 0.61
N SER A 21 -7.89 3.54 0.90
CA SER A 21 -7.96 2.49 -0.14
C SER A 21 -9.22 2.64 -1.00
N VAL A 22 -9.27 1.94 -2.14
CA VAL A 22 -10.50 1.83 -2.96
C VAL A 22 -11.71 1.24 -2.22
N PHE A 23 -11.49 0.61 -1.07
CA PHE A 23 -12.56 0.11 -0.19
C PHE A 23 -13.02 1.15 0.84
N GLY A 24 -12.51 2.38 0.77
CA GLY A 24 -12.88 3.49 1.65
C GLY A 24 -12.30 3.38 3.06
N THR A 25 -11.23 2.60 3.26
CA THR A 25 -10.59 2.46 4.58
C THR A 25 -9.21 3.12 4.64
N THR A 26 -8.86 3.60 5.83
CA THR A 26 -7.57 4.23 6.06
C THR A 26 -6.45 3.21 6.18
N VAL A 27 -5.35 3.48 5.49
CA VAL A 27 -4.12 2.70 5.53
C VAL A 27 -2.96 3.63 5.86
N THR A 28 -2.16 3.26 6.85
CA THR A 28 -1.01 4.06 7.30
C THR A 28 0.33 3.37 7.03
N LEU A 29 1.37 4.18 6.84
CA LEU A 29 2.76 3.74 6.75
C LEU A 29 3.55 4.38 7.88
N ASN A 30 4.33 3.56 8.57
CA ASN A 30 5.21 4.00 9.66
C ASN A 30 6.66 4.07 9.18
N SER A 31 7.45 4.96 9.79
CA SER A 31 8.86 5.18 9.52
C SER A 31 9.69 3.91 9.70
N ALA A 32 9.45 3.14 10.76
CA ALA A 32 10.13 1.87 11.02
C ALA A 32 9.86 0.84 9.90
N THR A 33 8.61 0.77 9.42
CA THR A 33 8.24 -0.12 8.31
C THR A 33 8.91 0.34 7.01
N LEU A 34 8.94 1.65 6.74
CA LEU A 34 9.64 2.17 5.57
C LEU A 34 11.14 1.85 5.64
N LYS A 35 11.78 2.00 6.80
CA LYS A 35 13.19 1.65 6.98
C LYS A 35 13.43 0.18 6.63
N HIS A 36 12.62 -0.72 7.17
CA HIS A 36 12.70 -2.16 6.89
C HIS A 36 12.48 -2.50 5.40
N ILE A 37 11.54 -1.81 4.76
CA ILE A 37 11.29 -1.93 3.32
C ILE A 37 12.53 -1.49 2.54
N LYS A 38 13.14 -0.34 2.86
CA LYS A 38 14.33 0.17 2.16
C LYS A 38 15.52 -0.76 2.29
N GLU A 39 15.70 -1.40 3.43
CA GLU A 39 16.77 -2.36 3.68
C GLU A 39 16.58 -3.66 2.89
N ARG A 40 15.34 -4.13 2.74
CA ARG A 40 15.03 -5.37 2.01
C ARG A 40 14.83 -5.21 0.52
N HIS A 41 14.29 -4.05 0.12
CA HIS A 41 13.85 -3.74 -1.24
C HIS A 41 14.45 -2.41 -1.69
N PRO A 42 15.79 -2.32 -1.86
CA PRO A 42 16.44 -1.07 -2.28
C PRO A 42 15.96 -0.59 -3.66
N GLU A 43 15.38 -1.45 -4.49
CA GLU A 43 14.79 -1.09 -5.79
C GLU A 43 13.69 -0.03 -5.68
N VAL A 44 12.99 0.04 -4.54
CA VAL A 44 11.90 1.01 -4.32
C VAL A 44 12.43 2.43 -4.15
N LEU A 45 13.71 2.58 -3.78
CA LEU A 45 14.38 3.88 -3.67
C LEU A 45 14.64 4.52 -5.03
N GLN A 46 14.65 3.72 -6.10
CA GLN A 46 14.85 4.19 -7.46
C GLN A 46 13.57 4.78 -8.06
N LEU A 47 12.41 4.64 -7.39
CA LEU A 47 11.17 5.25 -7.83
C LEU A 47 11.18 6.74 -7.50
N PRO A 48 10.99 7.62 -8.51
CA PRO A 48 10.75 9.03 -8.25
C PRO A 48 9.46 9.17 -7.44
N ASP A 49 9.45 10.05 -6.45
CA ASP A 49 8.28 10.30 -5.59
C ASP A 49 7.65 9.03 -5.02
N LEU A 50 8.46 8.24 -4.31
CA LEU A 50 8.04 6.98 -3.68
C LEU A 50 6.70 7.10 -2.93
N TYR A 51 6.52 8.14 -2.11
CA TYR A 51 5.29 8.36 -1.34
C TYR A 51 4.06 8.56 -2.24
N ALA A 52 4.20 9.32 -3.32
CA ALA A 52 3.13 9.54 -4.28
C ALA A 52 2.76 8.23 -4.99
N ASN A 53 3.75 7.42 -5.37
CA ASN A 53 3.52 6.11 -5.98
C ASN A 53 2.83 5.13 -5.02
N ILE A 54 3.23 5.09 -3.75
CA ILE A 54 2.56 4.27 -2.72
C ILE A 54 1.10 4.71 -2.57
N LYS A 55 0.88 6.02 -2.40
CA LYS A 55 -0.45 6.61 -2.25
C LYS A 55 -1.35 6.27 -3.45
N ALA A 56 -0.85 6.52 -4.67
CA ALA A 56 -1.56 6.22 -5.91
C ALA A 56 -1.86 4.72 -6.04
N THR A 57 -0.96 3.83 -5.58
CA THR A 57 -1.18 2.38 -5.63
C THR A 57 -2.30 1.95 -4.69
N ILE A 58 -2.50 2.61 -3.55
CA ILE A 58 -3.58 2.27 -2.60
C ILE A 58 -4.91 2.93 -3.00
N GLU A 59 -4.87 4.20 -3.39
CA GLU A 59 -6.05 5.00 -3.73
C GLU A 59 -6.62 4.67 -5.12
N SER A 60 -5.76 4.33 -6.06
CA SER A 60 -6.11 4.04 -7.45
C SER A 60 -5.21 2.91 -8.02
N PRO A 61 -5.29 1.68 -7.47
CA PRO A 61 -4.62 0.51 -8.03
C PRO A 61 -5.16 0.17 -9.42
N ASP A 62 -4.36 -0.57 -10.19
CA ASP A 62 -4.86 -1.18 -11.42
C ASP A 62 -5.64 -2.46 -11.10
N PHE A 63 -5.20 -3.21 -10.08
CA PHE A 63 -5.95 -4.34 -9.51
C PHE A 63 -5.44 -4.67 -8.10
N ILE A 64 -6.27 -5.37 -7.33
CA ILE A 64 -5.97 -5.86 -5.99
C ILE A 64 -6.13 -7.37 -5.95
N THR A 65 -5.19 -8.06 -5.31
CA THR A 65 -5.21 -9.51 -5.14
C THR A 65 -5.16 -9.92 -3.68
N ALA A 66 -5.56 -11.15 -3.39
CA ALA A 66 -5.44 -11.70 -2.04
C ALA A 66 -3.97 -11.97 -1.69
N GLY A 67 -3.57 -11.58 -0.48
CA GLY A 67 -2.30 -11.96 0.12
C GLY A 67 -2.34 -13.36 0.73
N HIS A 68 -1.37 -13.69 1.58
CA HIS A 68 -1.28 -15.03 2.18
C HIS A 68 -2.14 -15.23 3.43
N THR A 69 -2.47 -14.15 4.13
CA THR A 69 -3.20 -14.20 5.40
C THR A 69 -4.38 -13.23 5.34
N ASN A 70 -4.29 -12.10 6.03
CA ASN A 70 -5.31 -11.05 6.09
C ASN A 70 -4.88 -9.78 5.35
N GLU A 71 -3.81 -9.87 4.57
CA GLU A 71 -3.32 -8.76 3.77
C GLU A 71 -3.85 -8.86 2.35
N ILE A 72 -4.00 -7.70 1.73
CA ILE A 72 -4.26 -7.57 0.32
C ILE A 72 -3.04 -6.95 -0.35
N VAL A 73 -2.92 -7.20 -1.65
CA VAL A 73 -1.84 -6.66 -2.46
C VAL A 73 -2.46 -5.76 -3.51
N ALA A 74 -2.24 -4.46 -3.38
CA ALA A 74 -2.53 -3.52 -4.45
C ALA A 74 -1.37 -3.48 -5.42
N LEU A 75 -1.68 -3.57 -6.71
CA LEU A 75 -0.70 -3.46 -7.79
C LEU A 75 -1.05 -2.27 -8.68
N LYS A 76 -0.03 -1.46 -8.97
CA LYS A 76 -0.13 -0.38 -9.93
C LYS A 76 1.08 -0.37 -10.85
N LYS A 77 0.85 -0.24 -12.15
CA LYS A 77 1.88 -0.15 -13.17
C LYS A 77 2.66 1.15 -12.98
N ILE A 78 3.97 1.05 -13.01
CA ILE A 78 4.85 2.22 -12.97
C ILE A 78 4.92 2.79 -14.39
N THR A 79 4.47 4.04 -14.55
CA THR A 79 4.42 4.74 -15.84
C THR A 79 5.77 4.69 -16.56
N GLY A 80 5.74 4.43 -17.87
CA GLY A 80 6.95 4.30 -18.69
C GLY A 80 7.71 2.98 -18.52
N THR A 81 7.19 2.02 -17.73
CA THR A 81 7.83 0.72 -17.54
C THR A 81 6.85 -0.45 -17.71
N HIS A 82 7.39 -1.67 -17.81
CA HIS A 82 6.62 -2.92 -17.72
C HIS A 82 6.48 -3.43 -16.27
N LYS A 83 6.99 -2.67 -15.29
CA LYS A 83 7.02 -3.06 -13.89
C LYS A 83 5.80 -2.51 -13.15
N PHE A 84 5.49 -3.16 -12.04
CA PHE A 84 4.41 -2.82 -11.14
C PHE A 84 4.98 -2.57 -9.75
N LEU A 85 4.46 -1.55 -9.08
CA LEU A 85 4.61 -1.39 -7.65
C LEU A 85 3.55 -2.27 -6.97
N ALA A 86 4.01 -3.22 -6.15
CA ALA A 86 3.15 -4.06 -5.34
C ALA A 86 3.21 -3.57 -3.89
N VAL A 87 2.06 -3.19 -3.33
CA VAL A 87 1.94 -2.72 -1.95
C VAL A 87 1.08 -3.70 -1.17
N PHE A 88 1.66 -4.27 -0.11
CA PHE A 88 1.02 -5.23 0.78
C PHE A 88 0.54 -4.50 2.01
N TYR A 89 -0.76 -4.55 2.27
CA TYR A 89 -1.35 -3.83 3.39
C TYR A 89 -2.56 -4.56 3.95
N VAL A 90 -2.92 -4.17 5.17
CA VAL A 90 -4.14 -4.64 5.84
C VAL A 90 -5.10 -3.47 5.91
N GLU A 91 -6.32 -3.68 5.41
CA GLU A 91 -7.42 -2.71 5.49
C GLU A 91 -7.61 -2.22 6.94
N ARG A 92 -7.90 -0.92 7.12
CA ARG A 92 -8.06 -0.26 8.44
C ARG A 92 -6.84 -0.38 9.37
N SER A 93 -5.67 -0.64 8.81
CA SER A 93 -4.45 -0.85 9.58
C SER A 93 -3.25 -0.23 8.87
N ARG A 94 -2.26 -1.02 8.47
CA ARG A 94 -0.98 -0.52 8.00
C ARG A 94 -0.50 -1.21 6.72
N ILE A 95 0.39 -0.52 6.03
CA ILE A 95 1.29 -1.13 5.03
C ILE A 95 2.26 -2.05 5.76
N LYS A 96 2.43 -3.28 5.24
CA LYS A 96 3.39 -4.26 5.76
C LYS A 96 4.70 -4.24 4.99
N THR A 97 4.63 -4.25 3.66
CA THR A 97 5.78 -4.22 2.76
C THR A 97 5.38 -3.71 1.38
N LEU A 98 6.36 -3.35 0.56
CA LEU A 98 6.17 -3.03 -0.85
C LEU A 98 7.45 -3.34 -1.62
N PHE A 99 7.30 -3.69 -2.89
CA PHE A 99 8.42 -3.92 -3.80
C PHE A 99 7.99 -3.78 -5.26
N ILE A 100 8.97 -3.78 -6.16
CA ILE A 100 8.74 -3.68 -7.60
C ILE A 100 8.78 -5.07 -8.22
N THR A 101 7.80 -5.40 -9.06
CA THR A 101 7.72 -6.68 -9.76
C THR A 101 7.46 -6.50 -11.25
N SER A 102 8.03 -7.36 -12.09
CA SER A 102 7.70 -7.48 -13.52
C SER A 102 6.69 -8.59 -13.81
N LYS A 103 6.25 -9.34 -12.78
CA LYS A 103 5.38 -10.53 -12.91
C LYS A 103 4.06 -10.36 -12.14
N PRO A 104 3.22 -9.37 -12.50
CA PRO A 104 1.94 -9.12 -11.84
C PRO A 104 1.00 -10.34 -11.83
N ASP A 105 1.05 -11.19 -12.86
CA ASP A 105 0.15 -12.33 -13.00
C ASP A 105 0.39 -13.43 -11.96
N SER A 106 1.57 -13.47 -11.34
CA SER A 106 1.84 -14.37 -10.21
C SER A 106 0.94 -14.08 -9.00
N PHE A 107 0.47 -12.84 -8.85
CA PHE A 107 -0.46 -12.43 -7.80
C PHE A 107 -1.90 -12.78 -8.13
N LYS A 108 -2.29 -12.68 -9.40
CA LYS A 108 -3.66 -13.01 -9.85
C LYS A 108 -4.02 -14.47 -9.57
N ARG A 109 -3.05 -15.38 -9.58
CA ARG A 109 -3.24 -16.80 -9.21
C ARG A 109 -3.76 -16.99 -7.78
N ARG A 110 -3.60 -15.99 -6.91
CA ARG A 110 -4.09 -16.02 -5.52
C ARG A 110 -5.54 -15.58 -5.39
N GLY A 111 -6.15 -15.10 -6.48
CA GLY A 111 -7.49 -14.54 -6.50
C GLY A 111 -7.46 -13.02 -6.58
N THR A 112 -8.17 -12.47 -7.58
CA THR A 112 -8.41 -11.03 -7.70
C THR A 112 -9.51 -10.62 -6.74
N VAL A 113 -9.24 -9.60 -5.92
CA VAL A 113 -10.19 -9.01 -4.97
C VAL A 113 -10.89 -7.80 -5.58
N TRP A 114 -10.21 -7.06 -6.45
CA TRP A 114 -10.73 -5.88 -7.15
C TRP A 114 -9.98 -5.66 -8.48
N PRO A 115 -10.65 -5.20 -9.55
CA PRO A 115 -12.09 -4.95 -9.68
C PRO A 115 -12.88 -6.27 -9.72
N LYS A 116 -14.14 -6.23 -9.27
CA LYS A 116 -15.11 -7.33 -9.42
C LYS A 116 -15.88 -7.17 -10.72
#